data_AF-A0A131YSX7-F1
#
_entry.id   AF-A0A131YSX7-F1
#
_cell.length_a   1.000
_cell.length_b   1.000
_cell.length_c   1.000
_cell.angle_alpha   90.00
_cell.angle_beta   90.00
_cell.angle_gamma   90.00
#
_symmetry.space_group_name_H-M   'P 1'
#
loop_
_entity.id
_entity.type
_entity.pdbx_description
1 polymer ?
#
loop_
_entity_poly.entity_id
_entity_poly.type
_entity_poly.pdbx_seq_one_letter_code
_entity_poly.pdbx_strand_id
1 'polypeptide(L)'
;MCIGAPTSGVKIRGTMLRATFAQKPSAGTQVCGMLAWMVFVPSLMWLPRCSGYGKAAYKVSEAHNVYVALGFCYYNYRNFNSTLYLQDPCIRMTCYAKNKTVRIVSCEPPEPGCHWSHLDQRFPDCCRTECHPLPPPQTTCHYRDTVLQNGETLVMSRPCVSLYCVAGNLTIIPCASG
;
A
#
# COMPACT_ATOMS: atom_id res chain seq x y z
N MET A 1 9.87 -25.33 -6.07
CA MET A 1 11.23 -24.94 -6.51
C MET A 1 11.10 -24.38 -7.92
N CYS A 2 11.38 -23.10 -8.12
CA CYS A 2 11.44 -22.50 -9.45
C CYS A 2 12.84 -21.92 -9.65
N ILE A 3 13.54 -22.50 -10.61
CA ILE A 3 14.93 -22.21 -10.94
C ILE A 3 14.92 -21.03 -11.92
N GLY A 4 15.58 -19.93 -11.56
CA GLY A 4 15.75 -18.77 -12.43
C GLY A 4 17.12 -18.78 -13.09
N ALA A 5 17.17 -18.94 -14.42
CA ALA A 5 18.36 -18.72 -15.23
C ALA A 5 18.55 -17.21 -15.55
N PRO A 6 19.80 -16.73 -15.74
CA PRO A 6 20.09 -15.31 -15.92
C PRO A 6 20.07 -14.92 -17.41
N THR A 7 19.53 -13.74 -17.73
CA THR A 7 19.70 -13.15 -19.07
C THR A 7 20.53 -11.87 -19.02
N SER A 8 21.54 -11.87 -19.88
CA SER A 8 22.63 -10.92 -20.08
C SER A 8 22.24 -9.48 -20.39
N GLY A 9 23.03 -8.56 -19.84
CA GLY A 9 23.81 -7.54 -20.54
C GLY A 9 23.16 -6.67 -21.62
N VAL A 10 23.07 -5.37 -21.32
CA VAL A 10 23.07 -4.31 -22.35
C VAL A 10 24.13 -3.26 -21.98
N LYS A 11 25.07 -3.07 -22.91
CA LYS A 11 26.18 -2.12 -22.89
C LYS A 11 25.74 -0.87 -23.67
N ILE A 12 25.68 0.30 -23.04
CA ILE A 12 25.48 1.57 -23.78
C ILE A 12 26.51 2.60 -23.29
N ARG A 13 27.41 2.97 -24.23
CA ARG A 13 28.27 4.16 -24.17
C ARG A 13 27.44 5.39 -24.57
N GLY A 14 27.74 6.54 -23.97
CA GLY A 14 27.52 7.84 -24.61
C GLY A 14 26.42 8.72 -24.02
N THR A 15 26.87 9.67 -23.17
CA THR A 15 26.57 11.11 -23.20
C THR A 15 25.11 11.63 -23.16
N MET A 16 24.84 12.34 -22.04
CA MET A 16 23.90 13.46 -21.83
C MET A 16 22.44 13.36 -22.31
N LEU A 17 21.51 13.18 -21.37
CA LEU A 17 20.48 14.17 -20.97
C LEU A 17 19.46 13.56 -19.99
N ARG A 18 18.99 14.43 -19.10
CA ARG A 18 17.90 14.38 -18.11
C ARG A 18 16.82 13.28 -18.30
N ALA A 19 16.54 12.50 -17.26
CA ALA A 19 15.22 11.89 -17.02
C ALA A 19 15.06 11.45 -15.55
N THR A 20 14.14 12.06 -14.81
CA THR A 20 13.63 11.55 -13.53
C THR A 20 12.79 10.32 -13.86
N PHE A 21 13.38 9.12 -13.75
CA PHE A 21 12.67 7.87 -13.97
C PHE A 21 11.83 7.53 -12.73
N ALA A 22 10.56 7.92 -12.74
CA ALA A 22 9.54 7.21 -12.00
C ALA A 22 9.32 5.87 -12.72
N GLN A 23 9.99 4.80 -12.26
CA GLN A 23 9.70 3.44 -12.71
C GLN A 23 8.33 3.02 -12.18
N LYS A 24 7.30 3.32 -12.98
CA LYS A 24 6.00 2.63 -12.89
C LYS A 24 6.26 1.16 -13.24
N PRO A 25 5.92 0.18 -12.38
CA PRO A 25 6.04 -1.21 -12.76
C PRO A 25 5.10 -1.49 -13.94
N SER A 26 5.71 -2.02 -14.99
CA SER A 26 5.10 -2.51 -16.21
C SER A 26 3.95 -3.46 -15.91
N ALA A 27 2.75 -3.09 -16.34
CA ALA A 27 1.67 -4.04 -16.55
C ALA A 27 2.13 -4.98 -17.66
N GLY A 28 2.53 -6.20 -17.29
CA GLY A 28 2.74 -7.28 -18.24
C GLY A 28 1.39 -7.66 -18.83
N THR A 29 1.13 -7.19 -20.05
CA THR A 29 0.01 -7.64 -20.88
C THR A 29 0.24 -9.12 -21.22
N GLN A 30 -0.36 -10.03 -20.45
CA GLN A 30 -0.51 -11.41 -20.87
C GLN A 30 -1.61 -11.46 -21.94
N VAL A 31 -1.19 -11.59 -23.20
CA VAL A 31 -2.07 -11.96 -24.30
C VAL A 31 -2.39 -13.46 -24.10
N CYS A 32 -3.52 -13.76 -23.48
CA CYS A 32 -4.03 -15.12 -23.40
C CYS A 32 -4.85 -15.39 -24.66
N GLY A 33 -4.37 -16.32 -25.50
CA GLY A 33 -4.95 -16.64 -26.80
C GLY A 33 -6.41 -17.06 -26.70
N MET A 34 -7.23 -16.45 -27.56
CA MET A 34 -8.59 -16.87 -27.84
C MET A 34 -8.58 -18.24 -28.50
N LEU A 35 -9.07 -19.27 -27.81
CA LEU A 35 -9.69 -20.41 -28.47
C LEU A 35 -11.03 -20.71 -27.80
N ALA A 36 -12.07 -20.47 -28.60
CA ALA A 36 -13.49 -20.68 -28.41
C ALA A 36 -13.85 -21.99 -27.70
N TRP A 37 -14.73 -21.93 -26.69
CA TRP A 37 -15.82 -22.88 -26.49
C TRP A 37 -16.96 -22.13 -25.78
N MET A 38 -18.09 -21.96 -26.48
CA MET A 38 -19.34 -21.45 -25.93
C MET A 38 -20.00 -22.55 -25.09
N VAL A 39 -20.02 -22.40 -23.76
CA VAL A 39 -21.05 -23.00 -22.90
C VAL A 39 -21.34 -22.05 -21.74
N PHE A 40 -22.59 -21.59 -21.69
CA PHE A 40 -23.18 -20.79 -20.61
C PHE A 40 -23.16 -21.55 -19.28
N VAL A 41 -22.49 -21.00 -18.27
CA VAL A 41 -22.72 -21.36 -16.85
C VAL A 41 -22.79 -20.06 -16.04
N PRO A 42 -23.98 -19.61 -15.59
CA PRO A 42 -24.12 -18.45 -14.72
C PRO A 42 -23.88 -18.90 -13.27
N SER A 43 -22.62 -19.12 -12.90
CA SER A 43 -22.22 -19.42 -11.50
C SER A 43 -20.81 -18.89 -11.22
N LEU A 44 -20.51 -17.71 -11.74
CA LEU A 44 -19.24 -17.01 -11.55
C LEU A 44 -19.45 -15.76 -10.71
N MET A 45 -19.74 -15.95 -9.44
CA MET A 45 -19.46 -14.92 -8.44
C MET A 45 -19.40 -15.65 -7.12
N TRP A 46 -18.18 -15.89 -6.65
CA TRP A 46 -17.69 -15.84 -5.26
C TRP A 46 -16.30 -16.47 -5.30
N LEU A 47 -15.41 -15.86 -6.09
CA LEU A 47 -13.98 -16.00 -5.83
C LEU A 47 -13.72 -15.22 -4.54
N PRO A 48 -13.25 -15.86 -3.46
CA PRO A 48 -12.86 -15.14 -2.25
C PRO A 48 -11.78 -14.12 -2.64
N ARG A 49 -12.04 -12.85 -2.31
CA ARG A 49 -11.09 -11.75 -2.48
C ARG A 49 -9.75 -12.18 -1.90
N CYS A 50 -8.75 -12.27 -2.76
CA CYS A 50 -7.37 -12.53 -2.36
C CYS A 50 -6.99 -11.55 -1.23
N SER A 51 -6.64 -12.10 -0.07
CA SER A 51 -5.89 -11.37 0.95
C SER A 51 -4.55 -11.00 0.31
N GLY A 52 -4.44 -9.75 -0.14
CA GLY A 52 -3.23 -9.23 -0.74
C GLY A 52 -2.20 -9.06 0.35
N TYR A 53 -1.25 -9.99 0.45
CA TYR A 53 -0.01 -9.78 1.18
C TYR A 53 0.58 -8.43 0.76
N GLY A 54 0.72 -7.51 1.74
CA GLY A 54 1.18 -6.14 1.53
C GLY A 54 2.54 -6.14 0.82
N LYS A 55 2.61 -5.52 -0.35
CA LYS A 55 3.89 -5.27 -1.03
C LYS A 55 4.67 -4.25 -0.19
N ALA A 56 5.91 -4.56 0.16
CA ALA A 56 6.79 -3.61 0.84
C ALA A 56 7.02 -2.38 -0.06
N ALA A 57 6.42 -1.26 0.32
CA ALA A 57 6.63 0.03 -0.32
C ALA A 57 7.83 0.73 0.34
N TYR A 58 8.74 1.25 -0.49
CA TYR A 58 9.95 1.93 -0.03
C TYR A 58 10.16 3.24 -0.78
N LYS A 59 10.62 4.25 -0.05
CA LYS A 59 11.02 5.55 -0.58
C LYS A 59 12.53 5.59 -0.77
N VAL A 60 12.97 6.08 -1.91
CA VAL A 60 14.39 6.30 -2.21
C VAL A 60 14.66 7.80 -2.21
N SER A 61 15.65 8.23 -1.43
CA SER A 61 16.21 9.58 -1.47
C SER A 61 17.71 9.52 -1.72
N GLU A 62 18.26 10.57 -2.31
CA GLU A 62 19.70 10.69 -2.57
C GLU A 62 20.22 11.98 -1.93
N ALA A 63 21.28 11.85 -1.14
CA ALA A 63 22.02 12.97 -0.57
C ALA A 63 23.30 13.16 -1.39
N HIS A 64 23.36 14.24 -2.15
CA HIS A 64 24.55 14.61 -2.93
C HIS A 64 25.50 15.49 -2.10
N ASN A 65 26.75 15.57 -2.57
CA ASN A 65 27.81 16.37 -1.94
C ASN A 65 28.13 15.99 -0.48
N VAL A 66 28.07 14.69 -0.18
CA VAL A 66 28.53 14.17 1.13
C VAL A 66 30.05 14.22 1.24
N TYR A 67 30.53 14.40 2.46
CA TYR A 67 31.95 14.33 2.77
C TYR A 67 32.44 12.89 2.59
N VAL A 68 33.50 12.72 1.81
CA VAL A 68 34.11 11.41 1.54
C VAL A 68 35.59 11.48 1.87
N ALA A 69 36.05 10.62 2.76
CA ALA A 69 37.46 10.48 3.11
C ALA A 69 37.85 9.00 3.10
N LEU A 70 38.98 8.67 2.46
CA LEU A 70 39.51 7.30 2.37
C LEU A 70 38.49 6.25 1.87
N GLY A 71 37.55 6.68 1.00
CA GLY A 71 36.49 5.80 0.48
C GLY A 71 35.28 5.61 1.41
N PHE A 72 35.23 6.26 2.56
CA PHE A 72 34.08 6.28 3.46
C PHE A 72 33.23 7.52 3.21
N CYS A 73 31.91 7.35 3.09
CA CYS A 73 30.95 8.46 3.13
C CYS A 73 30.64 8.80 4.58
N TYR A 74 30.62 10.09 4.89
CA TYR A 74 30.22 10.64 6.18
C TYR A 74 28.84 11.28 6.02
N TYR A 75 27.84 10.70 6.66
CA TYR A 75 26.46 11.16 6.60
C TYR A 75 25.75 10.90 7.92
N ASN A 76 25.07 11.91 8.45
CA ASN A 76 24.31 11.85 9.71
C ASN A 76 25.10 11.25 10.88
N TYR A 77 26.31 11.78 11.13
CA TYR A 77 27.24 11.34 12.19
C TYR A 77 27.74 9.88 12.06
N ARG A 78 27.57 9.25 10.90
CA ARG A 78 28.01 7.89 10.63
C ARG A 78 28.96 7.87 9.45
N ASN A 79 29.94 6.96 9.49
CA ASN A 79 30.86 6.70 8.39
C ASN A 79 30.71 5.24 7.91
N PHE A 80 30.61 5.07 6.60
CA PHE A 80 30.45 3.75 5.98
C PHE A 80 31.00 3.76 4.55
N ASN A 81 31.58 2.64 4.10
CA ASN A 81 32.19 2.55 2.76
C ASN A 81 31.25 1.99 1.67
N SER A 82 30.21 1.27 2.07
CA SER A 82 29.34 0.51 1.17
C SER A 82 27.90 0.64 1.64
N THR A 83 27.27 -0.43 2.14
CA THR A 83 25.87 -0.40 2.56
C THR A 83 25.77 -0.52 4.08
N LEU A 84 25.06 0.42 4.70
CA LEU A 84 24.72 0.43 6.11
C LEU A 84 23.22 0.13 6.25
N TYR A 85 22.90 -0.84 7.10
CA TYR A 85 21.53 -1.17 7.47
C TYR A 85 21.28 -0.69 8.89
N LEU A 86 20.25 0.12 9.07
CA LEU A 86 19.76 0.54 10.37
C LEU A 86 18.41 -0.15 10.59
N GLN A 87 18.23 -0.74 11.78
CA GLN A 87 16.97 -1.37 12.18
C GLN A 87 16.02 -0.34 12.79
N ASP A 88 16.57 0.60 13.57
CA ASP A 88 15.81 1.71 14.17
C ASP A 88 16.53 3.05 13.89
N PRO A 89 15.99 3.89 12.98
CA PRO A 89 14.85 3.64 12.08
C PRO A 89 15.18 2.61 10.99
N CYS A 90 14.18 1.89 10.46
CA CYS A 90 14.46 0.88 9.42
C CYS A 90 14.78 1.50 8.06
N ILE A 91 16.07 1.67 7.80
CA ILE A 91 16.59 2.30 6.58
C ILE A 91 17.85 1.60 6.09
N ARG A 92 18.03 1.62 4.76
CA ARG A 92 19.24 1.15 4.08
C ARG A 92 19.94 2.34 3.44
N MET A 93 21.17 2.61 3.84
CA MET A 93 22.03 3.63 3.23
C MET A 93 23.11 2.97 2.38
N THR A 94 23.38 3.48 1.19
CA THR A 94 24.45 3.02 0.30
C THR A 94 25.35 4.19 -0.08
N CYS A 95 26.65 4.06 0.19
CA CYS A 95 27.67 5.05 -0.12
C CYS A 95 28.17 4.86 -1.55
N TYR A 96 28.07 5.92 -2.35
CA TYR A 96 28.73 6.04 -3.64
C TYR A 96 29.87 7.05 -3.52
N ALA A 97 30.99 6.60 -2.95
CA ALA A 97 32.17 7.44 -2.67
C ALA A 97 32.68 8.19 -3.92
N LYS A 98 32.68 7.53 -5.09
CA LYS A 98 33.09 8.13 -6.38
C LYS A 98 32.21 9.33 -6.79
N ASN A 99 30.92 9.27 -6.46
CA ASN A 99 29.93 10.28 -6.85
C ASN A 99 29.62 11.24 -5.68
N LYS A 100 30.32 11.12 -4.55
CA LYS A 100 30.03 11.85 -3.30
C LYS A 100 28.52 11.86 -3.00
N THR A 101 27.88 10.71 -3.15
CA THR A 101 26.42 10.56 -3.02
C THR A 101 26.11 9.42 -2.06
N VAL A 102 25.15 9.62 -1.15
CA VAL A 102 24.58 8.57 -0.31
C VAL A 102 23.14 8.35 -0.74
N ARG A 103 22.83 7.12 -1.17
CA ARG A 103 21.46 6.71 -1.47
C ARG A 103 20.83 6.15 -0.21
N ILE A 104 19.68 6.65 0.16
CA ILE A 104 18.95 6.28 1.37
C ILE A 104 17.64 5.65 0.90
N VAL A 105 17.36 4.47 1.40
CA VAL A 105 16.11 3.76 1.15
C VAL A 105 15.42 3.57 2.49
N SER A 106 14.26 4.19 2.65
CA SER A 106 13.43 4.10 3.86
C SER A 106 12.09 3.45 3.54
N CYS A 107 11.43 2.88 4.54
CA CYS A 107 10.06 2.40 4.37
C CYS A 107 9.11 3.56 4.06
N GLU A 108 8.08 3.30 3.26
CA GLU A 108 6.96 4.24 3.07
C GLU A 108 6.02 4.17 4.29
N PRO A 109 5.37 5.28 4.70
CA PRO A 109 4.34 5.24 5.73
C PRO A 109 3.23 4.25 5.35
N PRO A 110 2.72 3.43 6.28
CA PRO A 110 1.66 2.48 5.99
C PRO A 110 0.35 3.21 5.66
N GLU A 111 -0.47 2.61 4.79
CA GLU A 111 -1.82 3.11 4.49
C GLU A 111 -2.73 3.06 5.73
N PRO A 112 -3.81 3.86 5.78
CA PRO A 112 -4.78 3.83 6.88
C PRO A 112 -5.38 2.43 7.07
N GLY A 113 -5.30 1.90 8.30
CA GLY A 113 -5.72 0.52 8.62
C GLY A 113 -4.61 -0.52 8.49
N CYS A 114 -3.39 -0.10 8.13
CA CYS A 114 -2.21 -0.95 8.09
C CYS A 114 -1.17 -0.53 9.14
N HIS A 115 -0.43 -1.51 9.66
CA HIS A 115 0.65 -1.31 10.62
C HIS A 115 1.93 -2.04 10.15
N TRP A 116 3.10 -1.58 10.59
CA TRP A 116 4.36 -2.30 10.37
C TRP A 116 4.41 -3.54 11.26
N SER A 117 4.56 -4.73 10.69
CA SER A 117 4.51 -5.98 11.45
C SER A 117 5.89 -6.53 11.85
N HIS A 118 6.96 -6.11 11.16
CA HIS A 118 8.27 -6.77 11.27
C HIS A 118 9.42 -5.80 11.59
N LEU A 119 9.23 -4.85 12.49
CA LEU A 119 10.25 -3.83 12.84
C LEU A 119 11.62 -4.41 13.24
N ASP A 120 11.64 -5.61 13.83
CA ASP A 120 12.88 -6.26 14.28
C ASP A 120 13.71 -6.89 13.15
N GLN A 121 13.14 -7.01 11.94
CA GLN A 121 13.81 -7.64 10.81
C GLN A 121 14.73 -6.66 10.07
N ARG A 122 15.59 -7.18 9.20
CA ARG A 122 16.44 -6.35 8.34
C ARG A 122 15.64 -5.83 7.14
N PHE A 123 16.05 -4.71 6.59
CA PHE A 123 15.52 -4.21 5.32
C PHE A 123 15.69 -5.27 4.21
N PRO A 124 14.68 -5.54 3.36
CA PRO A 124 13.39 -4.82 3.23
C PRO A 124 12.25 -5.38 4.09
N ASP A 125 12.49 -6.45 4.85
CA ASP A 125 11.43 -7.17 5.55
C ASP A 125 10.82 -6.35 6.68
N CYS A 126 11.59 -5.43 7.28
CA CYS A 126 11.07 -4.45 8.22
C CYS A 126 10.02 -3.48 7.66
N CYS A 127 9.96 -3.32 6.34
CA CYS A 127 8.97 -2.46 5.67
C CYS A 127 7.68 -3.21 5.33
N ARG A 128 7.55 -4.47 5.75
CA ARG A 128 6.32 -5.23 5.55
C ARG A 128 5.21 -4.65 6.42
N THR A 129 4.09 -4.43 5.78
CA THR A 129 2.86 -3.94 6.41
C THR A 129 1.85 -5.06 6.48
N GLU A 130 1.17 -5.14 7.61
CA GLU A 130 -0.03 -5.95 7.77
C GLU A 130 -1.23 -5.01 7.84
N CYS A 131 -2.15 -5.21 6.92
CA CYS A 131 -3.38 -4.47 6.83
C CYS A 131 -4.48 -5.28 7.48
N HIS A 132 -5.08 -4.74 8.54
CA HIS A 132 -6.33 -5.27 9.03
C HIS A 132 -7.44 -4.67 8.17
N PRO A 133 -8.42 -5.49 7.73
CA PRO A 133 -9.61 -4.92 7.11
C PRO A 133 -10.21 -3.94 8.12
N LEU A 134 -10.27 -2.67 7.72
CA LEU A 134 -11.04 -1.68 8.46
C LEU A 134 -12.42 -2.29 8.72
N PRO A 135 -12.98 -2.15 9.94
CA PRO A 135 -14.31 -2.67 10.21
C PRO A 135 -15.25 -2.12 9.13
N PRO A 136 -16.13 -2.95 8.56
CA PRO A 136 -17.08 -2.49 7.56
C PRO A 136 -17.79 -1.26 8.11
N PRO A 137 -18.01 -0.20 7.28
CA PRO A 137 -18.76 0.95 7.74
C PRO A 137 -20.05 0.45 8.38
N GLN A 138 -20.41 0.95 9.56
CA GLN A 138 -21.64 0.52 10.22
C GLN A 138 -22.80 0.79 9.26
N THR A 139 -23.34 -0.27 8.65
CA THR A 139 -24.45 -0.18 7.70
C THR A 139 -25.80 -0.23 8.40
N THR A 140 -25.82 -0.48 9.70
CA THR A 140 -27.04 -0.67 10.48
C THR A 140 -27.17 0.45 11.50
N CYS A 141 -28.37 1.00 11.62
CA CYS A 141 -28.71 1.94 12.66
C CYS A 141 -29.53 1.24 13.73
N HIS A 142 -29.18 1.45 15.00
CA HIS A 142 -29.95 0.96 16.13
C HIS A 142 -30.85 2.06 16.67
N TYR A 143 -32.16 1.80 16.70
CA TYR A 143 -33.13 2.67 17.35
C TYR A 143 -33.98 1.87 18.34
N ARG A 144 -33.74 2.06 19.63
CA ARG A 144 -34.34 1.26 20.72
C ARG A 144 -34.08 -0.24 20.46
N ASP A 145 -35.13 -1.03 20.28
CA ASP A 145 -35.09 -2.47 20.02
C ASP A 145 -35.17 -2.81 18.52
N THR A 146 -35.12 -1.81 17.63
CA THR A 146 -35.24 -2.01 16.18
C THR A 146 -33.92 -1.73 15.48
N VAL A 147 -33.54 -2.63 14.59
CA VAL A 147 -32.36 -2.51 13.74
C VAL A 147 -32.83 -2.12 12.34
N LEU A 148 -32.38 -0.97 11.85
CA LEU A 148 -32.63 -0.51 10.48
C LEU A 148 -31.40 -0.80 9.63
N GLN A 149 -31.60 -1.35 8.44
CA GLN A 149 -30.57 -1.51 7.42
C GLN A 149 -30.28 -0.20 6.68
N ASN A 150 -29.15 -0.16 5.99
CA ASN A 150 -28.76 0.99 5.18
C ASN A 150 -29.78 1.25 4.07
N GLY A 151 -30.34 2.47 4.03
CA GLY A 151 -31.39 2.87 3.10
C GLY A 151 -32.81 2.51 3.56
N GLU A 152 -32.96 1.88 4.73
CA GLU A 152 -34.27 1.52 5.27
C GLU A 152 -34.96 2.73 5.90
N THR A 153 -36.26 2.85 5.62
CA THR A 153 -37.15 3.84 6.24
C THR A 153 -38.18 3.12 7.08
N LEU A 154 -38.26 3.47 8.37
CA LEU A 154 -39.29 2.95 9.27
C LEU A 154 -40.17 4.09 9.75
N VAL A 155 -41.47 4.00 9.47
CA VAL A 155 -42.47 4.95 9.97
C VAL A 155 -43.17 4.32 11.16
N MET A 156 -43.04 4.97 12.32
CA MET A 156 -43.75 4.59 13.54
C MET A 156 -44.94 5.51 13.73
N SER A 157 -46.10 4.95 14.07
CA SER A 157 -47.31 5.73 14.36
C SER A 157 -47.37 6.23 15.81
N ARG A 158 -46.65 5.58 16.74
CA ARG A 158 -46.63 5.90 18.17
C ARG A 158 -45.25 5.63 18.77
N PRO A 159 -44.42 6.66 19.08
CA PRO A 159 -44.57 8.06 18.71
C PRO A 159 -44.55 8.26 17.18
N CYS A 160 -45.21 9.30 16.66
CA CYS A 160 -45.24 9.55 15.22
C CYS A 160 -43.89 10.09 14.73
N VAL A 161 -43.05 9.19 14.23
CA VAL A 161 -41.71 9.51 13.72
C VAL A 161 -41.39 8.67 12.49
N SER A 162 -40.71 9.28 11.53
CA SER A 162 -40.08 8.60 10.39
C SER A 162 -38.58 8.51 10.64
N LEU A 163 -38.07 7.28 10.66
CA LEU A 163 -36.67 6.94 10.90
C LEU A 163 -36.05 6.57 9.56
N TYR A 164 -34.93 7.21 9.20
CA TYR A 164 -34.21 6.92 7.97
C TYR A 164 -32.74 6.64 8.28
N CYS A 165 -32.25 5.45 7.93
CA CYS A 165 -30.86 5.06 8.17
C CYS A 165 -30.03 5.17 6.89
N VAL A 166 -28.95 5.95 6.91
CA VAL A 166 -27.98 6.03 5.80
C VAL A 166 -26.57 5.94 6.32
N ALA A 167 -25.83 4.92 5.90
CA ALA A 167 -24.43 4.68 6.25
C ALA A 167 -24.16 4.75 7.77
N GLY A 168 -25.09 4.22 8.58
CA GLY A 168 -25.00 4.22 10.05
C GLY A 168 -25.46 5.53 10.71
N ASN A 169 -25.89 6.52 9.92
CA ASN A 169 -26.49 7.75 10.43
C ASN A 169 -28.03 7.64 10.45
N LEU A 170 -28.60 7.77 11.65
CA LEU A 170 -30.05 7.70 11.87
C LEU A 170 -30.65 9.11 11.86
N THR A 171 -31.49 9.38 10.88
CA THR A 171 -32.28 10.61 10.82
C THR A 171 -33.67 10.36 11.39
N ILE A 172 -34.07 11.16 12.38
CA ILE A 172 -35.39 11.08 13.02
C ILE A 172 -36.20 12.30 12.60
N ILE A 173 -37.26 12.07 11.83
CA ILE A 173 -38.15 13.13 11.34
C ILE A 173 -39.48 13.01 12.07
N PRO A 174 -39.86 13.97 12.93
CA PRO A 174 -41.18 13.96 13.56
C PRO A 174 -42.26 14.17 12.50
N CYS A 175 -43.42 13.53 12.68
CA CYS A 175 -44.58 13.85 11.86
C CYS A 175 -44.99 15.31 12.08
N ALA A 176 -45.39 16.01 11.02
CA ALA A 176 -45.97 17.34 11.15
C ALA A 176 -47.24 17.26 12.02
N SER A 177 -47.24 17.96 13.14
CA SER A 177 -48.44 18.16 13.95
C SER A 177 -49.32 19.18 13.23
N GLY A 178 -50.35 18.70 12.53
CA GLY A 178 -51.45 19.51 12.01
C GLY A 178 -52.45 19.87 13.09
#